data_AF-A0A8A7K764-F1
#
_entry.id   AF-A0A8A7K764-F1
#
_cell.length_a   1.000
_cell.length_b   1.000
_cell.length_c   1.000
_cell.angle_alpha   90.00
_cell.angle_beta   90.00
_cell.angle_gamma   90.00
#
_symmetry.space_group_name_H-M   'P 1'
#
loop_
_entity.id
_entity.type
_entity.pdbx_description
1 polymer ?
#
loop_
_entity_poly.entity_id
_entity_poly.type
_entity_poly.pdbx_seq_one_letter_code
_entity_poly.pdbx_strand_id
1 'polypeptide(L)'
;MESIYINSLLSMGGLGALLAVGLGFAARAFHVERDERIDQIEEVLPGANCGACGYAGCSNFAEAVVNGEAAVDGCPVGGDKVAALVAEIMGATAGSGEKQLAQILCNGGWQETEQPSEYRGIKTCSAANMVSSGTKSCQYGCLGLGECAAVCPFDAIEMSENGLPVIDPEKCTGCGKCVQACPRGIITLAPISSQNHIRCSSHDSGKLVRGICELGCIGCGICAKVCPVEAIKIENNLAVIDYSKCINCGLCAEKCPTGAIEFEGKRVKEIEITDNCVGCTRCARECPVKAIEGELKEQHSIDPEICVKCGICYDVCKVKGAIKVEFEDVLPTDNF
;
A
#
# COMPACT_ATOMS: atom_id res chain seq x y z
N MET A 1 -65.76 -39.45 6.60
CA MET A 1 -64.96 -38.24 6.28
C MET A 1 -64.20 -37.76 7.51
N GLU A 2 -64.82 -37.68 8.69
CA GLU A 2 -64.18 -37.18 9.92
C GLU A 2 -62.92 -37.95 10.37
N SER A 3 -62.88 -39.29 10.24
CA SER A 3 -61.76 -40.11 10.69
C SER A 3 -60.46 -39.89 9.91
N ILE A 4 -60.55 -39.58 8.61
CA ILE A 4 -59.37 -39.33 7.76
C ILE A 4 -58.69 -38.02 8.18
N TYR A 5 -59.47 -36.96 8.39
CA TYR A 5 -58.92 -35.67 8.82
C TYR A 5 -58.28 -35.75 10.21
N ILE A 6 -58.90 -36.46 11.14
CA ILE A 6 -58.35 -36.64 12.49
C ILE A 6 -57.03 -37.43 12.44
N ASN A 7 -56.96 -38.51 11.65
CA ASN A 7 -55.74 -39.31 11.51
C ASN A 7 -54.61 -38.55 10.80
N SER A 8 -54.92 -37.75 9.78
CA SER A 8 -53.94 -36.87 9.14
C SER A 8 -53.43 -35.78 10.09
N LEU A 9 -54.31 -35.19 10.91
CA LEU A 9 -53.92 -34.17 11.88
C LEU A 9 -53.02 -34.75 12.97
N LEU A 10 -53.35 -35.95 13.49
CA LEU A 10 -52.56 -36.63 14.51
C LEU A 10 -51.21 -37.12 13.98
N SER A 11 -51.17 -37.66 12.76
CA SER A 11 -49.91 -38.14 12.17
C SER A 11 -48.96 -37.00 11.82
N MET A 12 -49.44 -35.94 11.18
CA MET A 12 -48.61 -34.77 10.86
C MET A 12 -48.22 -33.98 12.10
N GLY A 13 -49.14 -33.79 13.04
CA GLY A 13 -48.88 -33.12 14.31
C GLY A 13 -47.90 -33.89 15.20
N GLY A 14 -48.05 -35.22 15.29
CA GLY A 14 -47.15 -36.09 16.04
C GLY A 14 -45.74 -36.13 15.47
N LEU A 15 -45.61 -36.23 14.14
CA LEU A 15 -44.31 -36.17 13.47
C LEU A 15 -43.66 -34.79 13.66
N GLY A 16 -44.43 -33.71 13.51
CA GLY A 16 -43.96 -32.34 13.73
C GLY A 16 -43.48 -32.13 15.17
N ALA A 17 -44.23 -32.59 16.17
CA ALA A 17 -43.84 -32.51 17.57
C ALA A 17 -42.57 -33.31 17.87
N LEU A 18 -42.45 -34.52 17.31
CA LEU A 18 -41.26 -35.36 17.48
C LEU A 18 -40.02 -34.72 16.88
N LEU A 19 -40.13 -34.18 15.65
CA LEU A 19 -39.03 -33.49 14.99
C LEU A 19 -38.66 -32.19 15.73
N ALA A 20 -39.64 -31.44 16.23
CA ALA A 20 -39.40 -30.22 17.01
C ALA A 20 -38.68 -30.50 18.32
N VAL A 21 -39.07 -31.56 19.04
CA VAL A 21 -38.36 -32.01 20.26
C VAL A 21 -36.94 -32.48 19.92
N GLY A 22 -36.78 -33.23 18.83
CA GLY A 22 -35.47 -33.68 18.35
C GLY A 22 -34.53 -32.51 18.01
N LEU A 23 -35.03 -31.51 17.29
CA LEU A 23 -34.27 -30.29 16.96
C LEU A 23 -33.98 -29.43 18.19
N GLY A 24 -34.94 -29.30 19.12
CA GLY A 24 -34.73 -28.57 20.38
C GLY A 24 -33.67 -29.23 21.27
N PHE A 25 -33.66 -30.57 21.34
CA PHE A 25 -32.62 -31.32 22.04
C PHE A 25 -31.26 -31.15 21.35
N ALA A 26 -31.20 -31.29 20.02
CA ALA A 26 -29.97 -31.11 19.28
C ALA A 26 -29.41 -29.68 19.43
N ALA A 27 -30.26 -28.66 19.32
CA ALA A 27 -29.86 -27.27 19.48
C ALA A 27 -29.25 -26.99 20.87
N ARG A 28 -29.77 -27.64 21.93
CA ARG A 28 -29.23 -27.50 23.29
C ARG A 28 -27.99 -28.36 23.54
N ALA A 29 -27.96 -29.57 23.00
CA ALA A 29 -26.83 -30.49 23.16
C ALA A 29 -25.57 -30.02 22.41
N PHE A 30 -25.74 -29.31 21.30
CA PHE A 30 -24.67 -28.77 20.47
C PHE A 30 -24.55 -27.24 20.54
N HIS A 31 -25.13 -26.61 21.55
CA HIS A 31 -24.96 -25.16 21.76
C HIS A 31 -23.50 -24.88 22.13
N VAL A 32 -22.78 -24.19 21.23
CA VAL A 32 -21.42 -23.71 21.50
C VAL A 32 -21.54 -22.30 22.06
N GLU A 33 -21.07 -22.08 23.29
CA GLU A 33 -20.95 -20.73 23.83
C GLU A 33 -19.89 -19.96 23.04
N ARG A 34 -20.34 -18.99 22.24
CA ARG A 34 -19.48 -18.07 21.52
C ARG A 34 -19.18 -16.90 22.44
N ASP A 35 -17.91 -16.53 22.56
CA ASP A 35 -17.51 -15.36 23.34
C ASP A 35 -18.16 -14.10 22.76
N GLU A 36 -18.88 -13.34 23.60
CA GLU A 36 -19.61 -12.14 23.19
C GLU A 36 -18.71 -11.11 22.51
N ARG A 37 -17.40 -11.11 22.81
CA ARG A 37 -16.41 -10.23 22.18
C ARG A 37 -16.25 -10.52 20.69
N ILE A 38 -16.50 -11.75 20.24
CA ILE A 38 -16.42 -12.11 18.82
C ILE A 38 -17.49 -11.35 18.04
N ASP A 39 -18.73 -11.35 18.54
CA ASP A 39 -19.85 -10.65 17.90
C ASP A 39 -19.63 -9.13 17.94
N GLN A 40 -19.11 -8.59 19.05
CA GLN A 40 -18.75 -7.17 19.17
C GLN A 40 -17.66 -6.75 18.16
N ILE A 41 -16.61 -7.57 18.00
CA ILE A 41 -15.56 -7.30 17.01
C ILE A 41 -16.12 -7.42 15.60
N GLU A 42 -16.97 -8.41 15.33
CA GLU A 42 -17.60 -8.61 14.03
C GLU A 42 -18.45 -7.41 13.60
N GLU A 43 -19.18 -6.77 14.53
CA GLU A 43 -19.97 -5.55 14.27
C GLU A 43 -19.14 -4.32 13.92
N VAL A 44 -17.94 -4.17 14.50
CA VAL A 44 -17.07 -3.01 14.20
C VAL A 44 -16.19 -3.22 12.97
N LEU A 45 -16.09 -4.45 12.47
CA LEU A 45 -15.35 -4.75 11.24
C LEU A 45 -16.10 -4.22 10.01
N PRO A 46 -15.40 -3.95 8.89
CA PRO A 46 -16.02 -3.46 7.65
C PRO A 46 -17.04 -4.41 6.99
N GLY A 47 -17.21 -5.64 7.48
CA GLY A 47 -18.12 -6.64 6.92
C GLY A 47 -17.79 -7.13 5.50
N ALA A 48 -16.64 -6.72 4.94
CA ALA A 48 -16.30 -6.96 3.54
C ALA A 48 -15.90 -8.40 3.21
N ASN A 49 -15.65 -9.25 4.22
CA ASN A 49 -15.25 -10.67 4.06
C ASN A 49 -14.17 -10.89 2.99
N CYS A 50 -13.19 -9.99 2.95
CA CYS A 50 -12.33 -9.82 1.80
C CYS A 50 -11.06 -10.67 1.81
N GLY A 51 -10.73 -11.33 2.94
CA GLY A 51 -9.54 -12.16 3.09
C GLY A 51 -8.22 -11.41 3.27
N ALA A 52 -8.22 -10.07 3.27
CA ALA A 52 -6.99 -9.27 3.31
C ALA A 52 -6.14 -9.47 4.58
N CYS A 53 -6.79 -9.82 5.70
CA CYS A 53 -6.11 -10.14 6.95
C CYS A 53 -5.60 -11.59 7.04
N GLY A 54 -5.79 -12.40 5.99
CA GLY A 54 -5.41 -13.83 5.96
C GLY A 54 -6.47 -14.81 6.48
N TYR A 55 -7.63 -14.31 6.93
CA TYR A 55 -8.74 -15.13 7.45
C TYR A 55 -9.89 -15.22 6.44
N ALA A 56 -10.66 -16.32 6.50
CA ALA A 56 -11.74 -16.60 5.54
C ALA A 56 -12.89 -15.56 5.54
N GLY A 57 -13.08 -14.84 6.65
CA GLY A 57 -14.12 -13.83 6.80
C GLY A 57 -13.93 -12.98 8.05
N CYS A 58 -14.75 -11.95 8.20
CA CYS A 58 -14.74 -11.04 9.36
C CYS A 58 -14.99 -11.80 10.66
N SER A 59 -15.92 -12.76 10.68
CA SER A 59 -16.22 -13.60 11.84
C SER A 59 -15.00 -14.44 12.27
N ASN A 60 -14.25 -15.01 11.32
CA ASN A 60 -13.04 -15.79 11.61
C ASN A 60 -11.89 -14.91 12.09
N PHE A 61 -11.75 -13.70 11.54
CA PHE A 61 -10.78 -12.73 12.05
C PHE A 61 -11.13 -12.32 13.48
N ALA A 62 -12.41 -12.03 13.76
CA ALA A 62 -12.87 -11.68 15.11
C ALA A 62 -12.58 -12.81 16.12
N GLU A 63 -12.86 -14.06 15.76
CA GLU A 63 -12.53 -15.23 16.57
C GLU A 63 -11.01 -15.36 16.81
N ALA A 64 -10.20 -15.19 15.76
CA ALA A 64 -8.74 -15.24 15.87
C ALA A 64 -8.17 -14.12 16.75
N VAL A 65 -8.75 -12.91 16.72
CA VAL A 65 -8.36 -11.81 17.62
C VAL A 65 -8.66 -12.18 19.07
N VAL A 66 -9.87 -12.70 19.35
CA VAL A 66 -10.26 -13.11 20.71
C VAL A 66 -9.37 -14.23 21.25
N ASN A 67 -8.96 -15.17 20.38
CA ASN A 67 -8.06 -16.27 20.72
C ASN A 67 -6.58 -15.86 20.82
N GLY A 68 -6.23 -14.62 20.46
CA GLY A 68 -4.85 -14.11 20.47
C GLY A 68 -3.99 -14.61 19.29
N GLU A 69 -4.61 -15.15 18.25
CA GLU A 69 -3.96 -15.61 17.01
C GLU A 69 -3.80 -14.47 15.99
N ALA A 70 -4.65 -13.44 16.08
CA ALA A 70 -4.59 -12.24 15.25
C ALA A 70 -4.32 -10.99 16.10
N ALA A 71 -3.57 -10.04 15.54
CA ALA A 71 -3.37 -8.73 16.16
C ALA A 71 -4.65 -7.86 16.04
N VAL A 72 -4.87 -6.98 17.02
CA VAL A 72 -6.05 -6.08 17.08
C VAL A 72 -6.10 -5.07 15.92
N ASP A 73 -4.94 -4.75 15.34
CA ASP A 73 -4.74 -3.91 14.17
C ASP A 73 -4.65 -4.72 12.85
N GLY A 74 -4.93 -6.03 12.91
CA GLY A 74 -4.74 -6.95 11.79
C GLY A 74 -5.74 -6.80 10.64
N CYS A 75 -6.70 -5.87 10.68
CA CYS A 75 -7.64 -5.61 9.59
C CYS A 75 -7.15 -4.45 8.70
N PRO A 76 -6.55 -4.72 7.52
CA PRO A 76 -5.99 -3.65 6.69
C PRO A 76 -7.05 -2.71 6.14
N VAL A 77 -8.25 -3.23 5.87
CA VAL A 77 -9.38 -2.47 5.32
C VAL A 77 -9.97 -1.51 6.35
N GLY A 78 -10.06 -1.93 7.61
CA GLY A 78 -10.61 -1.13 8.69
C GLY A 78 -9.67 -0.01 9.14
N GLY A 79 -8.36 -0.23 8.98
CA GLY A 79 -7.31 0.71 9.38
C GLY A 79 -7.37 1.10 10.86
N ASP A 80 -6.80 2.26 11.19
CA ASP A 80 -6.67 2.74 12.57
C ASP A 80 -8.01 2.88 13.31
N LYS A 81 -9.08 3.23 12.58
CA LYS A 81 -10.42 3.41 13.17
C LYS A 81 -10.95 2.11 13.74
N VAL A 82 -10.88 1.03 12.95
CA VAL A 82 -11.33 -0.29 13.39
C VAL A 82 -10.36 -0.88 14.41
N ALA A 83 -9.05 -0.70 14.21
CA ALA A 83 -8.05 -1.15 15.17
C ALA A 83 -8.28 -0.57 16.58
N ALA A 84 -8.62 0.71 16.68
CA ALA A 84 -8.94 1.36 17.96
C ALA A 84 -10.18 0.74 18.63
N LEU A 85 -11.25 0.48 17.87
CA LEU A 85 -12.48 -0.13 18.39
C LEU A 85 -12.24 -1.58 18.85
N VAL A 86 -11.51 -2.37 18.05
CA VAL A 86 -11.17 -3.76 18.38
C VAL A 86 -10.26 -3.82 19.61
N ALA A 87 -9.30 -2.89 19.74
CA ALA A 87 -8.44 -2.80 20.90
C ALA A 87 -9.21 -2.41 22.17
N GLU A 88 -10.20 -1.51 22.07
CA GLU A 88 -11.10 -1.16 23.17
C GLU A 88 -11.89 -2.39 23.65
N ILE A 89 -12.45 -3.18 22.73
CA ILE A 89 -13.16 -4.43 23.04
C ILE A 89 -12.23 -5.45 23.70
N MET A 90 -10.99 -5.56 23.23
CA MET A 90 -10.00 -6.51 23.76
C MET A 90 -9.28 -6.04 25.02
N GLY A 91 -9.51 -4.81 25.48
CA GLY A 91 -8.74 -4.20 26.57
C GLY A 91 -7.24 -4.07 26.28
N ALA A 92 -6.87 -4.00 24.99
CA ALA A 92 -5.51 -3.90 24.51
C ALA A 92 -5.19 -2.48 24.04
N THR A 93 -3.90 -2.16 23.90
CA THR A 93 -3.48 -0.95 23.19
C THR A 93 -3.39 -1.24 21.69
N ALA A 94 -4.14 -0.52 20.86
CA ALA A 94 -3.99 -0.60 19.41
C ALA A 94 -2.58 -0.18 19.00
N GLY A 95 -1.90 -1.00 18.20
CA GLY A 95 -0.76 -0.53 17.42
C GLY A 95 -1.26 0.42 16.33
N SER A 96 -0.55 1.52 16.09
CA SER A 96 -0.79 2.36 14.91
C SER A 96 0.11 1.88 13.78
N GLY A 97 -0.43 1.09 12.87
CA GLY A 97 0.25 0.72 11.63
C GLY A 97 0.03 1.81 10.58
N GLU A 98 1.10 2.29 9.95
CA GLU A 98 0.95 3.31 8.91
C GLU A 98 0.16 2.75 7.70
N LYS A 99 -0.85 3.51 7.22
CA LYS A 99 -1.64 3.13 6.04
C LYS A 99 -0.71 2.80 4.87
N GLN A 100 -0.87 1.60 4.33
CA GLN A 100 -0.16 1.15 3.14
C GLN A 100 -1.02 1.41 1.89
N LEU A 101 -0.39 1.78 0.79
CA LEU A 101 -1.00 1.96 -0.52
C LEU A 101 -0.39 0.99 -1.52
N ALA A 102 -1.21 0.53 -2.45
CA ALA A 102 -0.72 -0.23 -3.58
C ALA A 102 0.15 0.66 -4.47
N GLN A 103 1.30 0.14 -4.87
CA GLN A 103 2.30 0.82 -5.68
C GLN A 103 2.75 -0.09 -6.82
N ILE A 104 2.83 0.45 -8.02
CA ILE A 104 3.18 -0.31 -9.22
C ILE A 104 4.67 -0.13 -9.52
N LEU A 105 5.35 -1.23 -9.80
CA LEU A 105 6.78 -1.29 -10.13
C LEU A 105 6.99 -1.28 -11.65
N CYS A 106 6.22 -0.46 -12.38
CA CYS A 106 6.30 -0.35 -13.83
C CYS A 106 5.74 0.99 -14.32
N ASN A 107 6.59 1.82 -14.94
CA ASN A 107 6.15 3.01 -15.69
C ASN A 107 6.20 2.82 -17.21
N GLY A 108 6.66 1.67 -17.70
CA GLY A 108 6.76 1.40 -19.13
C GLY A 108 5.40 0.93 -19.66
N GLY A 109 4.61 1.85 -20.21
CA GLY A 109 3.31 1.59 -20.83
C GLY A 109 3.43 0.99 -22.23
N TRP A 110 2.45 1.27 -23.08
CA TRP A 110 2.46 0.87 -24.48
C TRP A 110 3.33 1.77 -25.36
N GLN A 111 3.53 3.02 -24.96
CA GLN A 111 4.33 3.99 -25.70
C GLN A 111 5.83 3.78 -25.50
N GLU A 112 6.26 3.41 -24.29
CA GLU A 112 7.67 3.37 -23.90
C GLU A 112 8.28 1.97 -24.02
N THR A 113 7.47 0.94 -24.30
CA THR A 113 7.91 -0.45 -24.36
C THR A 113 7.49 -1.11 -25.66
N GLU A 114 8.44 -1.78 -26.31
CA GLU A 114 8.18 -2.51 -27.55
C GLU A 114 7.08 -3.59 -27.39
N GLN A 115 6.17 -3.64 -28.37
CA GLN A 115 5.05 -4.59 -28.46
C GLN A 115 5.21 -5.48 -29.70
N PRO A 116 5.93 -6.60 -29.61
CA PRO A 116 6.18 -7.48 -30.76
C PRO A 116 4.93 -8.23 -31.26
N SER A 117 3.85 -8.29 -30.46
CA SER A 117 2.66 -9.07 -30.81
C SER A 117 1.37 -8.50 -30.22
N GLU A 118 0.23 -8.92 -30.79
CA GLU A 118 -1.10 -8.60 -30.31
C GLU A 118 -1.74 -9.85 -29.64
N TYR A 119 -2.20 -9.70 -28.39
CA TYR A 119 -2.85 -10.80 -27.67
C TYR A 119 -4.36 -10.87 -27.95
N ARG A 120 -4.78 -11.98 -28.57
CA ARG A 120 -6.18 -12.28 -28.95
C ARG A 120 -6.82 -13.42 -28.14
N GLY A 121 -6.49 -13.51 -26.85
CA GLY A 121 -7.09 -14.49 -25.94
C GLY A 121 -8.05 -13.87 -24.92
N ILE A 122 -8.24 -14.57 -23.80
CA ILE A 122 -9.05 -14.12 -22.66
C ILE A 122 -8.39 -12.88 -22.06
N LYS A 123 -9.10 -11.75 -22.03
CA LYS A 123 -8.57 -10.43 -21.62
C LYS A 123 -8.33 -10.33 -20.09
N THR A 124 -7.40 -11.13 -19.58
CA THR A 124 -6.90 -11.12 -18.20
C THR A 124 -5.38 -11.18 -18.22
N CYS A 125 -4.72 -10.55 -17.25
CA CYS A 125 -3.27 -10.60 -17.14
C CYS A 125 -2.81 -12.05 -16.94
N SER A 126 -3.52 -12.83 -16.13
CA SER A 126 -3.22 -14.24 -15.84
C SER A 126 -3.20 -15.10 -17.10
N ALA A 127 -4.24 -15.00 -17.95
CA ALA A 127 -4.29 -15.76 -19.19
C ALA A 127 -3.23 -15.29 -20.21
N ALA A 128 -2.98 -13.98 -20.31
CA ALA A 128 -1.95 -13.45 -21.19
C ALA A 128 -0.54 -13.84 -20.73
N ASN A 129 -0.27 -13.84 -19.43
CA ASN A 129 1.02 -14.21 -18.87
C ASN A 129 1.40 -15.67 -19.19
N MET A 130 0.41 -16.56 -19.28
CA MET A 130 0.62 -17.96 -19.66
C MET A 130 0.96 -18.15 -21.15
N VAL A 131 0.62 -17.19 -22.01
CA VAL A 131 0.82 -17.26 -23.46
C VAL A 131 1.94 -16.29 -23.85
N SER A 132 3.17 -16.79 -23.87
CA SER A 132 4.38 -16.03 -24.23
C SER A 132 4.65 -14.80 -23.35
N SER A 133 4.19 -14.82 -22.09
CA SER A 133 4.26 -13.68 -21.19
C SER A 133 3.54 -12.44 -21.75
N GLY A 134 2.47 -12.59 -22.54
CA GLY A 134 1.68 -11.48 -23.06
C GLY A 134 2.29 -10.77 -24.26
N THR A 135 2.07 -9.45 -24.39
CA THR A 135 2.38 -8.70 -25.63
C THR A 135 3.70 -7.93 -25.58
N LYS A 136 4.12 -7.48 -24.39
CA LYS A 136 5.33 -6.66 -24.21
C LYS A 136 6.59 -7.49 -24.38
N SER A 137 7.59 -6.94 -25.07
CA SER A 137 8.95 -7.49 -25.08
C SER A 137 9.50 -7.64 -23.65
N CYS A 138 9.11 -6.75 -22.72
CA CYS A 138 9.44 -6.86 -21.32
C CYS A 138 8.64 -7.96 -20.61
N GLN A 139 9.35 -8.95 -20.07
CA GLN A 139 8.80 -10.06 -19.28
C GLN A 139 8.37 -9.63 -17.86
N TYR A 140 8.85 -8.49 -17.38
CA TYR A 140 8.65 -8.00 -16.02
C TYR A 140 7.63 -6.85 -15.91
N GLY A 141 7.21 -6.24 -17.02
CA GLY A 141 6.36 -5.04 -17.00
C GLY A 141 4.87 -5.30 -16.76
N CYS A 142 4.05 -4.26 -16.69
CA CYS A 142 2.59 -4.44 -16.67
C CYS A 142 2.07 -4.92 -18.03
N LEU A 143 1.18 -5.91 -18.06
CA LEU A 143 0.53 -6.37 -19.30
C LEU A 143 -0.58 -5.45 -19.81
N GLY A 144 -1.16 -4.62 -18.93
CA GLY A 144 -2.18 -3.65 -19.29
C GLY A 144 -3.59 -4.21 -19.51
N LEU A 145 -3.90 -5.40 -18.97
CA LEU A 145 -5.23 -6.03 -19.10
C LEU A 145 -6.15 -5.79 -17.88
N GLY A 146 -5.74 -4.98 -16.90
CA GLY A 146 -6.64 -4.47 -15.87
C GLY A 146 -7.15 -5.47 -14.83
N GLU A 147 -6.55 -6.65 -14.69
CA GLU A 147 -6.99 -7.64 -13.69
C GLU A 147 -6.90 -7.10 -12.24
N CYS A 148 -5.89 -6.28 -11.95
CA CYS A 148 -5.77 -5.59 -10.66
C CYS A 148 -6.94 -4.61 -10.40
N ALA A 149 -7.42 -3.91 -11.43
CA ALA A 149 -8.60 -3.06 -11.34
C ALA A 149 -9.86 -3.89 -11.12
N ALA A 150 -10.02 -4.99 -11.87
CA ALA A 150 -11.18 -5.87 -11.75
C ALA A 150 -11.34 -6.53 -10.37
N VAL A 151 -10.24 -6.82 -9.66
CA VAL A 151 -10.29 -7.42 -8.31
C VAL A 151 -10.39 -6.39 -7.18
N CYS A 152 -10.26 -5.09 -7.48
CA CYS A 152 -10.29 -4.06 -6.45
C CYS A 152 -11.72 -3.84 -5.96
N PRO A 153 -12.07 -4.13 -4.69
CA PRO A 153 -13.43 -3.99 -4.20
C PRO A 153 -13.79 -2.54 -3.83
N PHE A 154 -12.85 -1.61 -4.02
CA PHE A 154 -12.98 -0.19 -3.65
C PHE A 154 -12.87 0.74 -4.87
N ASP A 155 -12.81 0.19 -6.09
CA ASP A 155 -12.64 0.96 -7.33
C ASP A 155 -11.48 1.96 -7.25
N ALA A 156 -10.40 1.55 -6.59
CA ALA A 156 -9.22 2.38 -6.35
C ALA A 156 -8.19 2.32 -7.48
N ILE A 157 -8.42 1.50 -8.52
CA ILE A 157 -7.48 1.30 -9.62
C ILE A 157 -8.21 1.51 -10.93
N GLU A 158 -7.73 2.45 -11.74
CA GLU A 158 -8.21 2.71 -13.10
C GLU A 158 -7.09 2.41 -14.10
N MET A 159 -7.42 1.97 -15.31
CA MET A 159 -6.39 1.73 -16.34
C MET A 159 -6.24 2.98 -17.20
N SER A 160 -5.02 3.54 -17.27
CA SER A 160 -4.71 4.68 -18.13
C SER A 160 -4.76 4.31 -19.61
N GLU A 161 -4.80 5.34 -20.47
CA GLU A 161 -4.73 5.17 -21.92
C GLU A 161 -3.41 4.52 -22.38
N ASN A 162 -2.35 4.63 -21.57
CA ASN A 162 -1.06 3.98 -21.81
C ASN A 162 -0.99 2.54 -21.29
N GLY A 163 -2.12 1.99 -20.82
CA GLY A 163 -2.23 0.60 -20.38
C GLY A 163 -1.55 0.31 -19.04
N LEU A 164 -1.39 1.31 -18.19
CA LEU A 164 -0.88 1.15 -16.82
C LEU A 164 -1.99 1.38 -15.80
N PRO A 165 -1.97 0.68 -14.66
CA PRO A 165 -2.93 0.98 -13.60
C PRO A 165 -2.55 2.30 -12.90
N VAL A 166 -3.54 3.10 -12.57
CA VAL A 166 -3.45 4.35 -11.82
C VAL A 166 -4.21 4.14 -10.53
N ILE A 167 -3.56 4.39 -9.41
CA ILE A 167 -4.09 4.05 -8.08
C ILE A 167 -4.52 5.32 -7.38
N ASP A 168 -5.78 5.38 -6.97
CA ASP A 168 -6.35 6.46 -6.18
C ASP A 168 -5.97 6.25 -4.69
N PRO A 169 -5.13 7.12 -4.10
CA PRO A 169 -4.66 6.97 -2.72
C PRO A 169 -5.77 7.20 -1.67
N GLU A 170 -6.85 7.89 -2.04
CA GLU A 170 -7.98 8.14 -1.15
C GLU A 170 -8.84 6.88 -1.03
N LYS A 171 -9.10 6.19 -2.14
CA LYS A 171 -9.89 4.96 -2.17
C LYS A 171 -9.12 3.70 -1.80
N CYS A 172 -7.81 3.67 -2.06
CA CYS A 172 -7.01 2.49 -1.78
C CYS A 172 -6.88 2.26 -0.26
N THR A 173 -7.27 1.05 0.18
CA THR A 173 -7.22 0.65 1.59
C THR A 173 -5.99 -0.19 1.93
N GLY A 174 -5.08 -0.43 0.97
CA GLY A 174 -3.91 -1.30 1.20
C GLY A 174 -4.23 -2.78 1.40
N CYS A 175 -5.40 -3.27 0.95
CA CYS A 175 -5.83 -4.65 1.20
C CYS A 175 -5.01 -5.74 0.48
N GLY A 176 -4.14 -5.40 -0.47
CA GLY A 176 -3.25 -6.35 -1.14
C GLY A 176 -3.90 -7.27 -2.20
N LYS A 177 -5.21 -7.18 -2.46
CA LYS A 177 -5.87 -8.02 -3.48
C LYS A 177 -5.24 -7.87 -4.88
N CYS A 178 -4.88 -6.66 -5.27
CA CYS A 178 -4.19 -6.39 -6.53
C CYS A 178 -2.78 -7.00 -6.58
N VAL A 179 -2.08 -7.06 -5.43
CA VAL A 179 -0.77 -7.73 -5.31
C VAL A 179 -0.91 -9.22 -5.58
N GLN A 180 -1.90 -9.86 -4.96
CA GLN A 180 -2.19 -11.29 -5.16
C GLN A 180 -2.64 -11.62 -6.59
N ALA A 181 -3.44 -10.75 -7.20
CA ALA A 181 -3.97 -10.96 -8.54
C ALA A 181 -2.96 -10.65 -9.66
N CYS A 182 -1.81 -10.03 -9.35
CA CYS A 182 -0.83 -9.67 -10.37
C CYS A 182 0.05 -10.89 -10.72
N PRO A 183 -0.09 -11.52 -11.90
CA PRO A 183 0.69 -12.71 -12.25
C PRO A 183 2.18 -12.42 -12.48
N ARG A 184 2.56 -11.14 -12.59
CA ARG A 184 3.94 -10.68 -12.74
C ARG A 184 4.55 -10.13 -11.45
N GLY A 185 3.79 -10.08 -10.35
CA GLY A 185 4.30 -9.64 -9.05
C GLY A 185 4.81 -8.19 -9.01
N ILE A 186 4.30 -7.31 -9.87
CA ILE A 186 4.78 -5.92 -10.01
C ILE A 186 3.97 -4.90 -9.21
N ILE A 187 3.02 -5.34 -8.40
CA ILE A 187 2.29 -4.48 -7.49
C ILE A 187 2.77 -4.83 -6.09
N THR A 188 3.16 -3.82 -5.32
CA THR A 188 3.58 -3.96 -3.93
C THR A 188 2.75 -3.03 -3.05
N LEU A 189 2.90 -3.15 -1.73
CA LEU A 189 2.38 -2.19 -0.77
C LEU A 189 3.53 -1.31 -0.27
N ALA A 190 3.32 0.00 -0.24
CA ALA A 190 4.26 0.96 0.36
C ALA A 190 3.53 1.88 1.33
N PRO A 191 4.21 2.40 2.36
CA PRO A 191 3.61 3.36 3.29
C PRO A 191 3.18 4.65 2.59
N ILE A 192 2.07 5.24 3.02
CA ILE A 192 1.54 6.49 2.44
C ILE A 192 2.51 7.68 2.61
N SER A 193 3.39 7.68 3.61
CA SER A 193 4.44 8.68 3.76
C SER A 193 5.57 8.53 2.75
N SER A 194 5.71 7.38 2.09
CA SER A 194 6.76 7.15 1.11
C SER A 194 6.43 7.90 -0.17
N GLN A 195 7.35 8.75 -0.62
CA GLN A 195 7.15 9.58 -1.81
C GLN A 195 8.05 9.17 -2.98
N ASN A 196 9.07 8.34 -2.74
CA ASN A 196 9.99 7.87 -3.78
C ASN A 196 9.68 6.42 -4.13
N HIS A 197 9.29 6.16 -5.37
CA HIS A 197 8.92 4.82 -5.81
C HIS A 197 9.72 4.40 -7.04
N ILE A 198 10.23 3.17 -7.01
CA ILE A 198 10.89 2.57 -8.18
C ILE A 198 9.82 1.98 -9.07
N ARG A 199 9.73 2.49 -10.31
CA ARG A 199 8.75 2.08 -11.31
C ARG A 199 9.34 1.11 -12.33
N CYS A 200 10.11 0.14 -11.86
CA CYS A 200 10.66 -0.93 -12.66
C CYS A 200 10.79 -2.21 -11.83
N SER A 201 10.61 -3.37 -12.48
CA SER A 201 10.77 -4.70 -11.89
C SER A 201 11.68 -5.62 -12.72
N SER A 202 12.37 -5.08 -13.74
CA SER A 202 13.25 -5.89 -14.59
C SER A 202 14.57 -6.20 -13.89
N HIS A 203 14.99 -7.45 -13.95
CA HIS A 203 16.30 -7.92 -13.49
C HIS A 203 17.30 -8.13 -14.62
N ASP A 204 16.91 -7.77 -15.85
CA ASP A 204 17.78 -7.92 -17.02
C ASP A 204 18.95 -6.93 -16.98
N SER A 205 19.97 -7.22 -17.78
CA SER A 205 21.08 -6.28 -17.94
C SER A 205 20.59 -4.94 -18.50
N GLY A 206 21.16 -3.83 -18.06
CA GLY A 206 20.75 -2.49 -18.51
C GLY A 206 20.80 -2.28 -20.03
N LYS A 207 21.69 -2.99 -20.74
CA LYS A 207 21.74 -2.99 -22.22
C LYS A 207 20.47 -3.55 -22.84
N LEU A 208 19.97 -4.66 -22.28
CA LEU A 208 18.74 -5.30 -22.74
C LEU A 208 17.53 -4.45 -22.37
N VAL A 209 17.49 -3.94 -21.13
CA VAL A 209 16.41 -3.04 -20.68
C VAL A 209 16.26 -1.84 -21.60
N ARG A 210 17.36 -1.12 -21.92
CA ARG A 210 17.31 0.05 -22.82
C ARG A 210 16.94 -0.30 -24.27
N GLY A 211 17.15 -1.53 -24.70
CA GLY A 211 16.69 -2.00 -26.00
C GLY A 211 15.19 -2.23 -26.06
N ILE A 212 14.53 -2.46 -24.91
CA ILE A 212 13.12 -2.85 -24.81
C ILE A 212 12.24 -1.71 -24.29
N CYS A 213 12.73 -0.96 -23.31
CA CYS A 213 11.97 0.03 -22.58
C CYS A 213 12.78 1.30 -22.35
N GLU A 214 12.19 2.45 -22.69
CA GLU A 214 12.84 3.75 -22.54
C GLU A 214 13.01 4.15 -21.07
N LEU A 215 12.04 3.78 -20.21
CA LEU A 215 11.98 4.18 -18.80
C LEU A 215 12.60 3.17 -17.82
N GLY A 216 13.00 1.98 -18.29
CA GLY A 216 13.41 0.89 -17.42
C GLY A 216 14.68 1.17 -16.61
N CYS A 217 14.76 0.63 -15.39
CA CYS A 217 15.97 0.70 -14.56
C CYS A 217 17.10 -0.09 -15.21
N ILE A 218 18.28 0.52 -15.31
CA ILE A 218 19.47 -0.09 -15.92
C ILE A 218 20.51 -0.56 -14.90
N GLY A 219 20.19 -0.51 -13.60
CA GLY A 219 21.10 -0.95 -12.54
C GLY A 219 22.37 -0.11 -12.39
N CYS A 220 22.40 1.15 -12.84
CA CYS A 220 23.62 1.98 -12.86
C CYS A 220 24.17 2.38 -11.47
N GLY A 221 23.36 2.30 -10.41
CA GLY A 221 23.76 2.64 -9.04
C GLY A 221 23.87 4.14 -8.72
N ILE A 222 23.51 5.05 -9.65
CA ILE A 222 23.53 6.50 -9.38
C ILE A 222 22.63 6.85 -8.19
N CYS A 223 21.41 6.32 -8.16
CA CYS A 223 20.45 6.52 -7.07
C CYS A 223 20.99 6.08 -5.70
N ALA A 224 21.70 4.96 -5.64
CA ALA A 224 22.34 4.47 -4.41
C ALA A 224 23.48 5.41 -3.95
N LYS A 225 24.29 5.93 -4.90
CA LYS A 225 25.40 6.85 -4.58
C LYS A 225 24.95 8.22 -4.10
N VAL A 226 23.85 8.74 -4.63
CA VAL A 226 23.35 10.09 -4.26
C VAL A 226 22.47 10.07 -3.01
N CYS A 227 22.11 8.89 -2.50
CA CYS A 227 21.23 8.78 -1.34
C CYS A 227 22.01 9.13 -0.05
N PRO A 228 21.65 10.21 0.67
CA PRO A 228 22.39 10.64 1.86
C PRO A 228 22.26 9.69 3.06
N VAL A 229 21.24 8.82 3.03
CA VAL A 229 20.85 7.92 4.13
C VAL A 229 20.97 6.44 3.73
N GLU A 230 21.61 6.16 2.59
CA GLU A 230 21.87 4.79 2.11
C GLU A 230 20.60 3.90 2.05
N ALA A 231 19.45 4.51 1.75
CA ALA A 231 18.17 3.82 1.66
C ALA A 231 18.00 3.01 0.36
N ILE A 232 18.91 3.16 -0.61
CA ILE A 232 18.79 2.49 -1.92
C ILE A 232 19.95 1.53 -2.14
N LYS A 233 19.62 0.30 -2.55
CA LYS A 233 20.58 -0.73 -2.95
C LYS A 233 20.32 -1.19 -4.38
N ILE A 234 21.35 -1.74 -5.03
CA ILE A 234 21.21 -2.40 -6.32
C ILE A 234 21.29 -3.91 -6.10
N GLU A 235 20.22 -4.60 -6.45
CA GLU A 235 20.06 -6.05 -6.33
C GLU A 235 19.60 -6.62 -7.67
N ASN A 236 20.33 -7.60 -8.22
CA ASN A 236 19.99 -8.24 -9.50
C ASN A 236 19.69 -7.23 -10.63
N ASN A 237 20.59 -6.27 -10.86
CA ASN A 237 20.47 -5.18 -11.83
C ASN A 237 19.29 -4.20 -11.60
N LEU A 238 18.58 -4.29 -10.48
CA LEU A 238 17.45 -3.45 -10.15
C LEU A 238 17.73 -2.63 -8.89
N ALA A 239 17.28 -1.38 -8.86
CA ALA A 239 17.31 -0.59 -7.63
C ALA A 239 16.17 -1.01 -6.68
N VAL A 240 16.44 -1.03 -5.38
CA VAL A 240 15.47 -1.37 -4.32
C VAL A 240 15.56 -0.31 -3.22
N ILE A 241 14.41 0.22 -2.78
CA ILE A 241 14.31 1.24 -1.71
C ILE A 241 13.94 0.55 -0.40
N ASP A 242 14.69 0.85 0.65
CA ASP A 242 14.32 0.62 2.04
C ASP A 242 13.53 1.83 2.55
N TYR A 243 12.20 1.70 2.57
CA TYR A 243 11.31 2.77 3.01
C TYR A 243 11.51 3.17 4.48
N SER A 244 12.06 2.28 5.32
CA SER A 244 12.31 2.58 6.73
C SER A 244 13.43 3.61 6.93
N LYS A 245 14.32 3.76 5.93
CA LYS A 245 15.43 4.71 5.96
C LYS A 245 15.21 5.92 5.07
N CYS A 246 14.32 5.80 4.09
CA CYS A 246 14.09 6.86 3.11
C CYS A 246 13.56 8.13 3.78
N ILE A 247 14.24 9.25 3.54
CA ILE A 247 13.84 10.57 4.07
C ILE A 247 13.07 11.42 3.07
N ASN A 248 12.62 10.82 1.97
CA ASN A 248 11.86 11.48 0.91
C ASN A 248 12.50 12.73 0.28
N CYS A 249 13.83 12.77 0.14
CA CYS A 249 14.51 13.94 -0.42
C CYS A 249 14.39 14.10 -1.95
N GLY A 250 13.96 13.08 -2.70
CA GLY A 250 13.74 13.17 -4.15
C GLY A 250 15.00 13.17 -5.03
N LEU A 251 16.21 13.20 -4.46
CA LEU A 251 17.47 13.22 -5.22
C LEU A 251 17.65 12.01 -6.14
N CYS A 252 17.18 10.84 -5.73
CA CYS A 252 17.27 9.62 -6.54
C CYS A 252 16.42 9.71 -7.81
N ALA A 253 15.21 10.27 -7.72
CA ALA A 253 14.36 10.52 -8.88
C ALA A 253 14.98 11.56 -9.81
N GLU A 254 15.53 12.65 -9.26
CA GLU A 254 16.18 13.70 -10.06
C GLU A 254 17.37 13.21 -10.88
N LYS A 255 18.24 12.40 -10.26
CA LYS A 255 19.47 11.94 -10.89
C LYS A 255 19.28 10.66 -11.70
N CYS A 256 18.06 10.11 -11.78
CA CYS A 256 17.79 8.89 -12.52
C CYS A 256 17.81 9.17 -14.04
N PRO A 257 18.78 8.64 -14.81
CA PRO A 257 18.90 8.94 -16.24
C PRO A 257 17.83 8.28 -17.11
N THR A 258 17.04 7.37 -16.54
CA THR A 258 15.96 6.65 -17.26
C THR A 258 14.57 7.14 -16.84
N GLY A 259 14.44 7.91 -15.76
CA GLY A 259 13.12 8.19 -15.18
C GLY A 259 12.45 6.98 -14.51
N ALA A 260 13.21 5.92 -14.18
CA ALA A 260 12.68 4.73 -13.51
C ALA A 260 12.24 4.95 -12.06
N ILE A 261 12.49 6.13 -11.48
CA ILE A 261 12.16 6.45 -10.10
C ILE A 261 11.24 7.67 -10.14
N GLU A 262 10.05 7.51 -9.58
CA GLU A 262 9.05 8.56 -9.47
C GLU A 262 9.10 9.19 -8.08
N PHE A 263 8.89 10.51 -8.01
CA PHE A 263 8.78 11.26 -6.77
C PHE A 263 7.43 11.99 -6.73
N GLU A 264 6.56 11.60 -5.79
CA GLU A 264 5.19 12.10 -5.66
C GLU A 264 5.07 13.27 -4.66
N GLY A 265 6.20 13.73 -4.11
CA GLY A 265 6.26 14.82 -3.13
C GLY A 265 6.48 16.21 -3.72
N LYS A 266 6.32 17.24 -2.87
CA LYS A 266 6.71 18.62 -3.23
C LYS A 266 8.20 18.81 -2.99
N ARG A 267 8.93 19.17 -4.04
CA ARG A 267 10.36 19.49 -3.93
C ARG A 267 10.52 20.83 -3.23
N VAL A 268 11.48 20.90 -2.31
CA VAL A 268 11.87 22.17 -1.69
C VAL A 268 12.86 22.87 -2.61
N LYS A 269 12.46 24.01 -3.15
CA LYS A 269 13.28 24.88 -3.98
C LYS A 269 14.30 25.62 -3.14
N GLU A 270 13.84 26.23 -2.05
CA GLU A 270 14.65 27.06 -1.17
C GLU A 270 14.19 26.89 0.27
N ILE A 271 15.14 26.90 1.20
CA ILE A 271 14.89 26.77 2.63
C ILE A 271 15.83 27.68 3.40
N GLU A 272 15.27 28.54 4.24
CA GLU A 272 16.02 29.53 5.01
C GLU A 272 15.55 29.59 6.47
N ILE A 273 16.48 29.86 7.38
CA ILE A 273 16.20 30.12 8.80
C ILE A 273 16.14 31.63 8.99
N THR A 274 15.03 32.11 9.56
CA THR A 274 14.78 33.54 9.74
C THR A 274 15.21 34.02 11.13
N ASP A 275 15.10 35.33 11.34
CA ASP A 275 15.26 36.02 12.61
C ASP A 275 14.27 35.59 13.71
N ASN A 276 13.19 34.88 13.34
CA ASN A 276 12.27 34.28 14.33
C ASN A 276 12.85 33.03 15.01
N CYS A 277 14.05 32.58 14.64
CA CYS A 277 14.70 31.43 15.26
C CYS A 277 15.07 31.71 16.73
N VAL A 278 14.63 30.82 17.63
CA VAL A 278 14.89 30.94 19.08
C VAL A 278 16.12 30.13 19.55
N GLY A 279 16.87 29.51 18.63
CA GLY A 279 18.07 28.75 18.98
C GLY A 279 17.82 27.47 19.80
N CYS A 280 16.73 26.75 19.57
CA CYS A 280 16.36 25.53 20.33
C CYS A 280 17.10 24.24 19.91
N THR A 281 18.00 24.31 18.93
CA THR A 281 18.80 23.22 18.31
C THR A 281 18.03 21.99 17.80
N ARG A 282 16.69 22.00 17.77
CA ARG A 282 15.90 20.86 17.26
C ARG A 282 16.16 20.61 15.78
N CYS A 283 16.16 21.64 14.94
CA CYS A 283 16.43 21.49 13.50
C CYS A 283 17.82 20.88 13.24
N ALA A 284 18.86 21.32 13.96
CA ALA A 284 20.22 20.81 13.80
C ALA A 284 20.35 19.34 14.21
N ARG A 285 19.68 18.93 15.30
CA ARG A 285 19.69 17.52 15.76
C ARG A 285 18.98 16.57 14.81
N GLU A 286 17.88 17.00 14.22
CA GLU A 286 17.06 16.19 13.30
C GLU A 286 17.58 16.25 11.85
N CYS A 287 18.59 17.07 11.54
CA CYS A 287 19.12 17.20 10.19
C CYS A 287 19.92 15.95 9.80
N PRO A 288 19.46 15.14 8.81
CA PRO A 288 20.10 13.88 8.47
C PRO A 288 21.50 14.06 7.85
N VAL A 289 21.73 15.20 7.21
CA VAL A 289 23.00 15.55 6.55
C VAL A 289 23.85 16.54 7.36
N LYS A 290 23.39 16.94 8.55
CA LYS A 290 24.08 17.90 9.44
C LYS A 290 24.44 19.22 8.75
N ALA A 291 23.54 19.75 7.93
CA ALA A 291 23.72 21.00 7.20
C ALA A 291 23.37 22.27 8.01
N ILE A 292 23.11 22.17 9.32
CA ILE A 292 22.63 23.29 10.14
C ILE A 292 23.66 23.61 11.22
N GLU A 293 24.09 24.86 11.25
CA GLU A 293 25.06 25.39 12.20
C GLU A 293 24.40 26.33 13.22
N GLY A 294 25.00 26.47 14.40
CA GLY A 294 24.59 27.41 15.46
C GLY A 294 24.42 26.76 16.84
N GLU A 295 24.64 27.54 17.89
CA GLU A 295 24.57 27.07 19.28
C GLU A 295 23.22 27.35 19.97
N LEU A 296 23.04 26.79 21.16
CA LEU A 296 21.84 27.00 21.96
C LEU A 296 21.64 28.49 22.26
N LYS A 297 20.43 29.00 22.00
CA LYS A 297 20.03 30.42 22.11
C LYS A 297 20.58 31.36 21.03
N GLU A 298 21.26 30.82 20.01
CA GLU A 298 21.70 31.60 18.85
C GLU A 298 20.85 31.28 17.61
N GLN A 299 20.82 32.22 16.66
CA GLN A 299 20.17 31.98 15.38
C GLN A 299 20.99 30.97 14.57
N HIS A 300 20.37 29.86 14.18
CA HIS A 300 21.00 28.88 13.31
C HIS A 300 21.04 29.34 11.85
N SER A 301 21.98 28.79 11.08
CA SER A 301 22.09 28.95 9.63
C SER A 301 22.10 27.58 8.93
N ILE A 302 21.71 27.56 7.66
CA ILE A 302 21.77 26.35 6.82
C ILE A 302 22.93 26.52 5.84
N ASP A 303 23.83 25.54 5.79
CA ASP A 303 24.87 25.45 4.77
C ASP A 303 24.26 24.96 3.44
N PRO A 304 24.23 25.80 2.39
CA PRO A 304 23.63 25.44 1.10
C PRO A 304 24.42 24.36 0.34
N GLU A 305 25.70 24.13 0.64
CA GLU A 305 26.52 23.10 -0.03
C GLU A 305 26.21 21.69 0.49
N ILE A 306 25.84 21.58 1.76
CA ILE A 306 25.52 20.29 2.40
C ILE A 306 24.01 20.01 2.36
N CYS A 307 23.18 21.06 2.36
CA CYS A 307 21.73 20.92 2.41
C CYS A 307 21.15 20.19 1.19
N VAL A 308 20.52 19.04 1.43
CA VAL A 308 19.81 18.26 0.41
C VAL A 308 18.36 18.67 0.22
N LYS A 309 17.93 19.79 0.84
CA LYS A 309 16.57 20.34 0.75
C LYS A 309 15.46 19.31 1.04
N CYS A 310 15.67 18.46 2.05
CA CYS A 310 14.69 17.43 2.43
C CYS A 310 13.47 17.96 3.21
N GLY A 311 13.48 19.22 3.67
CA GLY A 311 12.36 19.81 4.40
C GLY A 311 12.22 19.40 5.87
N ILE A 312 12.93 18.37 6.36
CA ILE A 312 12.79 17.86 7.75
C ILE A 312 12.92 18.96 8.81
N CYS A 313 13.87 19.89 8.63
CA CYS A 313 14.07 20.96 9.60
C CYS A 313 12.83 21.86 9.74
N TYR A 314 12.10 22.11 8.65
CA TYR A 314 10.84 22.84 8.64
C TYR A 314 9.74 22.07 9.39
N ASP A 315 9.59 20.77 9.15
CA ASP A 315 8.54 19.94 9.76
C ASP A 315 8.69 19.80 11.29
N VAL A 316 9.94 19.73 11.77
CA VAL A 316 10.22 19.60 13.21
C VAL A 316 10.18 20.94 13.95
N CYS A 317 10.26 22.06 13.23
CA CYS A 317 10.28 23.39 13.82
C CYS A 317 8.91 23.74 14.43
N LYS A 318 8.88 24.04 15.74
CA LYS A 318 7.65 24.44 16.44
C LYS A 318 7.49 25.96 16.57
N VAL A 319 8.47 26.72 16.10
CA VAL A 319 8.41 28.18 16.10
C VAL A 319 7.90 28.66 14.75
N LYS A 320 6.73 29.31 14.77
CA LYS A 320 6.09 29.83 13.56
C LYS A 320 7.00 30.84 12.88
N GLY A 321 7.22 30.66 11.58
CA GLY A 321 8.00 31.58 10.75
C GLY A 321 9.51 31.51 10.95
N ALA A 322 10.03 30.68 11.86
CA ALA A 322 11.47 30.52 12.07
C ALA A 322 12.18 29.82 10.91
N ILE A 323 11.47 29.02 10.12
CA ILE A 323 11.97 28.41 8.89
C ILE A 323 10.97 28.71 7.79
N LYS A 324 11.45 29.27 6.68
CA LYS A 324 10.67 29.48 5.47
C LYS A 324 11.11 28.48 4.41
N VAL A 325 10.13 27.98 3.68
CA VAL A 325 10.31 27.00 2.60
C VAL A 325 9.58 27.51 1.38
N GLU A 326 10.28 27.58 0.26
CA GLU A 326 9.67 27.68 -1.05
C GLU A 326 9.64 26.29 -1.69
N PHE A 327 8.44 25.86 -2.10
CA PHE A 327 8.28 24.62 -2.85
C PHE A 327 8.41 24.92 -4.34
N GLU A 328 8.98 23.98 -5.10
CA GLU A 328 8.87 24.01 -6.56
C GLU A 328 7.41 23.75 -6.94
N ASP A 329 6.92 24.49 -7.93
CA ASP A 329 5.70 24.15 -8.64
C ASP A 329 5.97 22.89 -9.45
N VAL A 330 5.89 21.73 -8.79
CA VAL A 330 5.92 20.45 -9.49
C VAL A 330 4.60 20.38 -10.24
N LEU A 331 4.63 20.70 -11.53
CA LEU A 331 3.56 20.28 -12.44
C LEU A 331 3.42 18.75 -12.24
N PRO A 332 2.20 18.23 -12.01
CA PRO A 332 2.01 16.79 -12.01
C PRO A 332 2.66 16.27 -13.29
N THR A 333 3.50 15.26 -13.19
CA THR A 333 3.98 14.58 -14.39
C THR A 333 2.73 14.12 -15.14
N ASP A 334 2.45 14.76 -16.28
CA ASP A 334 1.31 14.52 -17.16
C ASP A 334 1.39 13.15 -17.85
N ASN A 335 1.80 12.11 -17.11
CA ASN A 335 1.94 10.73 -17.56
C ASN A 335 0.80 9.85 -17.02
N PHE A 336 -0.40 10.41 -16.89
CA PHE A 336 -1.62 9.66 -16.57
C PHE A 336 -2.64 9.77 -17.69
#